data_AF-A0AB32UUM7-F1
#
_entry.id   AF-A0AB32UUM7-F1
#
_cell.length_a   1.000
_cell.length_b   1.000
_cell.length_c   1.000
_cell.angle_alpha   90.00
_cell.angle_beta   90.00
_cell.angle_gamma   90.00
#
_symmetry.space_group_name_H-M   'P 1'
#
loop_
_entity.id
_entity.type
_entity.pdbx_description
1 polymer ?
#
loop_
_entity_poly.entity_id
_entity_poly.type
_entity_poly.pdbx_seq_one_letter_code
_entity_poly.pdbx_strand_id
1 'polypeptide(L)'
;MALPQLIPSHAASSSLTHQPSINTNALNPSLLNPNFKPFSKSSSLSQSRRFHRLSSLRCSASSFPEKHHTNPPKSDDVVELPLFPLPLVLFPGAILPLQIFEFRYRIMMHTLLHTDLRFGVIYSDAVSGTADVGCVGEIVKHERLVDDRFFLICKGQERFRVTNIVRTKPYLVAEVNWLEDRPSGDEDFEGLANEVEIYMKDVIRLSNRLNGKPEKEAQDLRRNLFPTPFSFFVGSTFEGAPREQQALLELEDTAARLKREKETLRNTLNYLSAASAVKDVFPSS
;
A
#
# COMPACT_ATOMS: atom_id res chain seq x y z
N MET A 1 -48.56 -12.04 -51.91
CA MET A 1 -49.69 -12.34 -51.00
C MET A 1 -49.10 -12.86 -49.71
N ALA A 2 -49.35 -12.17 -48.59
CA ALA A 2 -48.73 -12.41 -47.30
C ALA A 2 -49.80 -12.77 -46.25
N LEU A 3 -49.42 -13.66 -45.33
CA LEU A 3 -49.93 -13.90 -43.95
C LEU A 3 -51.34 -14.52 -43.78
N PRO A 4 -51.61 -15.29 -42.69
CA PRO A 4 -51.36 -14.99 -41.25
C PRO A 4 -50.62 -16.08 -40.44
N GLN A 5 -49.69 -15.74 -39.54
CA GLN A 5 -49.82 -15.46 -38.08
C GLN A 5 -50.44 -16.58 -37.22
N LEU A 6 -49.65 -17.08 -36.24
CA LEU A 6 -50.01 -17.20 -34.81
C LEU A 6 -48.79 -17.62 -33.95
N ILE A 7 -48.51 -16.81 -32.93
CA ILE A 7 -47.67 -16.98 -31.72
C ILE A 7 -48.69 -17.00 -30.53
N PRO A 8 -48.50 -17.54 -29.28
CA PRO A 8 -47.26 -17.76 -28.49
C PRO A 8 -47.15 -19.08 -27.68
N SER A 9 -45.94 -19.37 -27.17
CA SER A 9 -45.71 -19.59 -25.72
C SER A 9 -44.24 -19.90 -25.40
N HIS A 10 -43.73 -19.19 -24.39
CA HIS A 10 -42.38 -19.31 -23.82
C HIS A 10 -42.15 -20.66 -23.11
N ALA A 11 -40.98 -21.24 -23.30
CA ALA A 11 -40.40 -22.25 -22.39
C ALA A 11 -38.97 -21.85 -22.03
N ALA A 12 -38.69 -21.92 -20.74
CA ALA A 12 -37.52 -21.41 -20.05
C ALA A 12 -36.24 -22.19 -20.37
N SER A 13 -35.15 -21.49 -20.65
CA SER A 13 -33.79 -22.01 -20.60
C SER A 13 -33.09 -21.47 -19.35
N SER A 14 -32.81 -22.36 -18.41
CA SER A 14 -32.05 -22.11 -17.19
C SER A 14 -30.60 -21.71 -17.51
N SER A 15 -30.27 -20.43 -17.31
CA SER A 15 -28.91 -19.94 -17.28
C SER A 15 -28.26 -20.29 -15.93
N LEU A 16 -27.19 -21.09 -15.99
CA LEU A 16 -26.27 -21.38 -14.90
C LEU A 16 -25.69 -20.08 -14.35
N THR A 17 -26.11 -19.69 -13.16
CA THR A 17 -25.49 -18.64 -12.35
C THR A 17 -24.13 -19.13 -11.85
N HIS A 18 -23.05 -18.56 -12.39
CA HIS A 18 -21.73 -18.66 -11.80
C HIS A 18 -21.74 -17.83 -10.50
N GLN A 19 -21.84 -18.50 -9.36
CA GLN A 19 -21.57 -17.89 -8.06
C GLN A 19 -20.10 -17.46 -8.00
N PRO A 20 -19.77 -16.24 -7.54
CA PRO A 20 -18.41 -15.91 -7.20
C PRO A 20 -18.08 -16.58 -5.87
N SER A 21 -17.22 -17.59 -5.90
CA SER A 21 -16.63 -18.18 -4.71
C SER A 21 -15.75 -17.13 -4.02
N ILE A 22 -16.22 -16.60 -2.90
CA ILE A 22 -15.46 -15.72 -2.02
C ILE A 22 -14.30 -16.55 -1.43
N ASN A 23 -13.08 -16.18 -1.77
CA ASN A 23 -11.87 -16.88 -1.33
C ASN A 23 -11.61 -16.57 0.15
N THR A 24 -11.61 -17.59 1.01
CA THR A 24 -11.61 -17.52 2.48
C THR A 24 -10.22 -17.33 3.12
N ASN A 25 -9.21 -16.89 2.36
CA ASN A 25 -7.82 -16.77 2.82
C ASN A 25 -7.36 -15.31 2.94
N ALA A 26 -8.19 -14.44 3.54
CA ALA A 26 -8.00 -12.98 3.52
C ALA A 26 -7.02 -12.41 4.57
N LEU A 27 -6.29 -13.24 5.32
CA LEU A 27 -5.29 -12.75 6.27
C LEU A 27 -4.11 -13.72 6.30
N ASN A 28 -3.04 -13.42 5.57
CA ASN A 28 -1.78 -14.15 5.74
C ASN A 28 -0.89 -13.43 6.77
N PRO A 29 -0.69 -13.97 8.00
CA PRO A 29 0.07 -13.31 9.07
C PRO A 29 1.57 -13.11 8.74
N SER A 30 2.06 -13.68 7.64
CA SER A 30 3.46 -13.63 7.23
C SER A 30 3.92 -12.26 6.75
N LEU A 31 3.00 -11.34 6.41
CA LEU A 31 3.33 -9.98 5.97
C LEU A 31 3.43 -8.97 7.14
N LEU A 32 3.06 -9.38 8.37
CA LEU A 32 3.22 -8.59 9.59
C LEU A 32 4.67 -8.56 10.12
N ASN A 33 5.63 -9.14 9.39
CA ASN A 33 7.01 -9.31 9.86
C ASN A 33 8.01 -8.46 9.05
N PRO A 34 8.43 -7.28 9.53
CA PRO A 34 9.45 -6.47 8.84
C PRO A 34 10.89 -6.89 9.18
N ASN A 35 11.09 -8.00 9.90
CA ASN A 35 12.44 -8.51 10.15
C ASN A 35 12.98 -9.28 8.93
N PHE A 36 13.35 -8.52 7.90
CA PHE A 36 14.20 -8.99 6.83
C PHE A 36 15.66 -8.99 7.32
N LYS A 37 16.22 -10.16 7.65
CA LYS A 37 17.65 -10.30 7.90
C LYS A 37 18.39 -10.31 6.56
N PRO A 38 19.47 -9.52 6.37
CA PRO A 38 20.24 -9.54 5.14
C PRO A 38 20.98 -10.88 5.00
N PHE A 39 20.97 -11.43 3.79
CA PHE A 39 21.85 -12.52 3.39
C PHE A 39 23.31 -12.13 3.66
N SER A 40 23.99 -12.91 4.48
CA SER A 40 25.42 -12.79 4.75
C SER A 40 26.22 -13.08 3.47
N LYS A 41 27.02 -12.11 3.02
CA LYS A 41 28.04 -12.35 2.00
C LYS A 41 29.25 -13.00 2.64
N SER A 42 29.69 -14.08 1.99
CA SER A 42 30.92 -14.82 2.25
C SER A 42 32.17 -13.94 2.11
N SER A 43 33.14 -14.26 2.94
CA SER A 43 34.51 -13.76 3.01
C SER A 43 35.30 -13.84 1.71
N SER A 44 36.06 -12.79 1.40
CA SER A 44 37.36 -12.93 0.72
C SER A 44 38.30 -11.80 1.14
N LEU A 45 39.52 -12.22 1.50
CA LEU A 45 40.66 -11.44 1.98
C LEU A 45 41.17 -10.41 0.95
N SER A 46 41.70 -9.27 1.42
CA SER A 46 43.13 -8.94 1.25
C SER A 46 43.54 -7.56 1.81
N GLN A 47 44.53 -7.65 2.70
CA GLN A 47 45.74 -6.83 2.83
C GLN A 47 45.67 -5.34 3.21
N SER A 48 46.00 -5.15 4.50
CA SER A 48 46.65 -4.00 5.12
C SER A 48 47.90 -3.53 4.36
N ARG A 49 47.98 -2.23 4.06
CA ARG A 49 49.24 -1.45 4.08
C ARG A 49 48.97 -0.04 4.62
N ARG A 50 49.44 0.21 5.84
CA ARG A 50 49.74 1.55 6.36
C ARG A 50 51.14 1.95 5.88
N PHE A 51 51.34 3.23 5.55
CA PHE A 51 52.43 4.10 6.00
C PHE A 51 52.57 5.32 5.07
N HIS A 52 52.25 6.52 5.56
CA HIS A 52 53.21 7.56 5.96
C HIS A 52 52.54 8.93 6.06
N ARG A 53 52.74 9.58 7.22
CA ARG A 53 52.58 11.02 7.43
C ARG A 53 53.58 11.77 6.56
N LEU A 54 53.14 12.80 5.87
CA LEU A 54 53.93 14.00 5.61
C LEU A 54 53.04 15.24 5.82
N SER A 55 53.67 16.20 6.49
CA SER A 55 53.17 17.45 7.04
C SER A 55 53.00 18.56 6.00
N SER A 56 52.27 19.59 6.42
CA SER A 56 52.31 20.97 5.94
C SER A 56 51.62 21.21 4.60
N LEU A 57 50.55 21.99 4.61
CA LEU A 57 50.50 23.34 4.03
C LEU A 57 49.24 24.06 4.53
N ARG A 58 49.43 25.30 5.01
CA ARG A 58 48.37 26.28 5.30
C ARG A 58 47.81 26.79 3.98
N CYS A 59 46.50 26.78 3.84
CA CYS A 59 45.77 27.67 2.95
C CYS A 59 44.47 28.09 3.66
N SER A 60 44.41 29.34 4.08
CA SER A 60 43.15 30.03 4.40
C SER A 60 42.60 30.59 3.09
N ALA A 61 41.39 30.19 2.69
CA ALA A 61 40.56 30.96 1.77
C ALA A 61 39.11 30.45 1.74
N SER A 62 38.20 31.41 1.60
CA SER A 62 36.77 31.33 1.28
C SER A 62 35.84 30.68 2.32
N SER A 63 35.35 31.55 3.20
CA SER A 63 33.97 31.59 3.65
C SER A 63 32.99 31.36 2.48
N PHE A 64 32.35 30.20 2.47
CA PHE A 64 31.16 29.93 1.66
C PHE A 64 29.96 30.65 2.31
N PRO A 65 29.08 31.32 1.55
CA PRO A 65 27.80 31.75 2.09
C PRO A 65 26.89 30.51 2.16
N GLU A 66 26.72 29.97 3.36
CA GLU A 66 25.57 29.11 3.69
C GLU A 66 24.29 29.94 3.54
N LYS A 67 23.70 29.91 2.35
CA LYS A 67 22.28 30.19 2.16
C LYS A 67 21.55 28.86 2.01
N HIS A 68 21.40 28.14 3.12
CA HIS A 68 20.26 27.25 3.27
C HIS A 68 19.01 28.14 3.36
N HIS A 69 18.41 28.43 2.21
CA HIS A 69 17.00 28.81 2.17
C HIS A 69 16.19 27.56 2.54
N THR A 70 16.06 27.29 3.84
CA THR A 70 14.95 26.52 4.38
C THR A 70 13.71 27.41 4.33
N ASN A 71 13.21 27.66 3.13
CA ASN A 71 11.82 28.10 3.01
C ASN A 71 10.97 26.85 3.24
N PRO A 72 9.98 26.88 4.14
CA PRO A 72 8.95 25.84 4.16
C PRO A 72 8.31 25.79 2.76
N PRO A 73 8.00 24.60 2.21
CA PRO A 73 7.39 24.50 0.89
C PRO A 73 6.09 25.31 0.91
N LYS A 74 5.97 26.24 -0.04
CA LYS A 74 4.73 26.99 -0.23
C LYS A 74 3.66 26.02 -0.70
N SER A 75 2.47 26.16 -0.17
CA SER A 75 1.30 25.31 -0.43
C SER A 75 0.73 25.38 -1.86
N ASP A 76 1.53 25.84 -2.84
CA ASP A 76 1.18 26.04 -4.25
C ASP A 76 2.19 25.38 -5.21
N ASP A 77 3.15 24.60 -4.71
CA ASP A 77 4.07 23.86 -5.58
C ASP A 77 3.33 22.67 -6.21
N VAL A 78 2.76 22.92 -7.39
CA VAL A 78 2.24 21.88 -8.29
C VAL A 78 3.39 20.96 -8.66
N VAL A 79 3.31 19.68 -8.26
CA VAL A 79 4.35 18.68 -8.54
C VAL A 79 3.90 17.78 -9.68
N GLU A 80 4.71 17.65 -10.73
CA GLU A 80 4.53 16.63 -11.75
C GLU A 80 5.05 15.27 -11.26
N LEU A 81 4.15 14.30 -11.16
CA LEU A 81 4.44 12.97 -10.65
C LEU A 81 4.16 11.90 -11.71
N PRO A 82 5.15 11.05 -12.07
CA PRO A 82 4.89 9.84 -12.84
C PRO A 82 3.92 8.93 -12.09
N LEU A 83 2.84 8.51 -12.74
CA LEU A 83 1.84 7.64 -12.13
C LEU A 83 1.94 6.21 -12.64
N PHE A 84 1.73 5.28 -11.70
CA PHE A 84 1.64 3.85 -11.91
C PHE A 84 0.25 3.35 -11.49
N PRO A 85 -0.68 3.23 -12.46
CA PRO A 85 -1.98 2.62 -12.22
C PRO A 85 -1.85 1.12 -11.90
N LEU A 86 -2.37 0.70 -10.75
CA LEU A 86 -2.38 -0.70 -10.31
C LEU A 86 -3.75 -1.09 -9.75
N PRO A 87 -4.16 -2.37 -9.84
CA PRO A 87 -5.38 -2.88 -9.20
C PRO A 87 -5.19 -3.12 -7.69
N LEU A 88 -4.42 -2.26 -7.02
CA LEU A 88 -4.14 -2.29 -5.58
C LEU A 88 -3.97 -0.88 -5.04
N VAL A 89 -4.00 -0.75 -3.72
CA VAL A 89 -3.87 0.53 -3.01
C VAL A 89 -2.58 0.51 -2.20
N LEU A 90 -1.73 1.52 -2.38
CA LEU A 90 -0.54 1.73 -1.54
C LEU A 90 -0.90 2.70 -0.40
N PHE A 91 -0.52 2.36 0.83
CA PHE A 91 -0.69 3.22 1.99
C PHE A 91 0.64 3.83 2.45
N PRO A 92 0.61 5.00 3.10
CA PRO A 92 1.76 5.55 3.81
C PRO A 92 2.40 4.51 4.75
N GLY A 93 3.72 4.37 4.67
CA GLY A 93 4.50 3.42 5.46
C GLY A 93 4.46 1.96 4.98
N ALA A 94 3.50 1.58 4.12
CA ALA A 94 3.40 0.22 3.60
C ALA A 94 4.52 -0.11 2.61
N ILE A 95 4.92 -1.38 2.55
CA ILE A 95 5.93 -1.87 1.62
C ILE A 95 5.27 -2.55 0.44
N LEU A 96 5.66 -2.17 -0.77
CA LEU A 96 5.13 -2.72 -2.00
C LEU A 96 6.26 -3.29 -2.87
N PRO A 97 6.40 -4.63 -2.96
CA PRO A 97 7.26 -5.27 -3.94
C PRO A 97 6.62 -5.23 -5.33
N LEU A 98 7.37 -4.85 -6.36
CA LEU A 98 6.90 -4.80 -7.75
C LEU A 98 7.92 -5.43 -8.69
N GLN A 99 7.39 -6.07 -9.73
CA GLN A 99 8.16 -6.49 -10.89
C GLN A 99 7.74 -5.66 -12.11
N ILE A 100 8.70 -4.91 -12.65
CA ILE A 100 8.51 -4.05 -13.82
C ILE A 100 8.91 -4.82 -15.06
N PHE A 101 7.92 -5.22 -15.86
CA PHE A 101 8.14 -5.92 -17.12
C PHE A 101 7.57 -5.19 -18.33
N GLU A 102 6.51 -4.39 -18.16
CA GLU A 102 5.93 -3.61 -19.26
C GLU A 102 6.90 -2.53 -19.74
N PHE A 103 7.04 -2.42 -21.07
CA PHE A 103 7.98 -1.50 -21.72
C PHE A 103 7.83 -0.05 -21.28
N ARG A 104 6.59 0.46 -21.16
CA ARG A 104 6.33 1.83 -20.69
C ARG A 104 6.88 2.12 -19.29
N TYR A 105 6.76 1.16 -18.37
CA TYR A 105 7.24 1.33 -17.00
C TYR A 105 8.72 1.06 -16.88
N ARG A 106 9.33 0.28 -17.79
CA ARG A 106 10.79 0.21 -17.94
C ARG A 106 11.36 1.59 -18.29
N ILE A 107 10.74 2.31 -19.21
CA ILE A 107 11.13 3.70 -19.53
C ILE A 107 10.98 4.59 -18.28
N MET A 108 9.84 4.52 -17.59
CA MET A 108 9.63 5.27 -16.34
C MET A 108 10.75 5.01 -15.33
N MET A 109 11.10 3.74 -15.10
CA MET A 109 12.18 3.36 -14.19
C MET A 109 13.53 3.95 -14.59
N HIS A 110 13.87 3.95 -15.88
CA HIS A 110 15.09 4.59 -16.35
C HIS A 110 15.13 6.09 -16.03
N THR A 111 13.99 6.79 -16.12
CA THR A 111 13.90 8.19 -15.67
C THR A 111 14.08 8.30 -14.15
N LEU A 112 13.37 7.48 -13.38
CA LEU A 112 13.39 7.53 -11.90
C LEU A 112 14.78 7.28 -11.32
N LEU A 113 15.57 6.41 -11.93
CA LEU A 113 16.96 6.12 -11.52
C LEU A 113 17.90 7.33 -11.65
N HIS A 114 17.50 8.36 -12.39
CA HIS A 114 18.26 9.60 -12.57
C HIS A 114 17.59 10.81 -11.90
N THR A 115 16.42 10.65 -11.27
CA THR A 115 15.68 11.71 -10.57
C THR A 115 15.63 11.43 -9.07
N ASP A 116 14.43 11.44 -8.48
CA ASP A 116 14.13 11.39 -7.05
C ASP A 116 13.63 10.02 -6.58
N LEU A 117 13.65 8.99 -7.44
CA LEU A 117 13.19 7.63 -7.13
C LEU A 117 11.74 7.53 -6.61
N ARG A 118 10.90 8.54 -6.91
CA ARG A 118 9.51 8.64 -6.46
C ARG A 118 8.54 8.54 -7.62
N PHE A 119 7.45 7.83 -7.41
CA PHE A 119 6.34 7.74 -8.36
C PHE A 119 5.02 7.59 -7.61
N GLY A 120 3.92 8.00 -8.22
CA GLY A 120 2.60 7.84 -7.63
C GLY A 120 2.03 6.46 -7.93
N VAL A 121 1.64 5.71 -6.90
CA VAL A 121 0.79 4.53 -7.07
C VAL A 121 -0.65 4.98 -6.97
N ILE A 122 -1.45 4.68 -8.00
CA ILE A 122 -2.86 5.07 -8.06
C ILE A 122 -3.71 3.85 -8.34
N TYR A 123 -4.80 3.70 -7.59
CA TYR A 123 -5.71 2.59 -7.80
C TYR A 123 -6.40 2.73 -9.15
N SER A 124 -6.41 1.64 -9.91
CA SER A 124 -7.17 1.57 -11.15
C SER A 124 -7.71 0.17 -11.36
N ASP A 125 -9.02 0.08 -11.61
CA ASP A 125 -9.67 -1.14 -12.05
C ASP A 125 -10.44 -0.90 -13.36
N ALA A 126 -10.94 -1.98 -13.97
CA ALA A 126 -11.68 -1.89 -15.23
C ALA A 126 -13.11 -1.35 -15.05
N VAL A 127 -13.61 -1.20 -13.81
CA VAL A 127 -15.03 -0.93 -13.52
C VAL A 127 -15.25 0.52 -13.09
N SER A 128 -14.48 0.98 -12.10
CA SER A 128 -14.44 2.36 -11.60
C SER A 128 -13.44 3.25 -12.33
N GLY A 129 -12.52 2.68 -13.10
CA GLY A 129 -11.46 3.44 -13.77
C GLY A 129 -10.32 3.74 -12.81
N THR A 130 -9.64 4.87 -13.01
CA THR A 130 -8.52 5.32 -12.18
C THR A 130 -9.03 6.27 -11.09
N ALA A 131 -8.63 6.03 -9.85
CA ALA A 131 -8.98 6.89 -8.72
C ALA A 131 -8.26 8.25 -8.79
N ASP A 132 -8.71 9.23 -8.00
CA ASP A 132 -8.12 10.56 -7.96
C ASP A 132 -7.07 10.70 -6.84
N VAL A 133 -7.08 9.80 -5.85
CA VAL A 133 -6.14 9.81 -4.72
C VAL A 133 -5.23 8.59 -4.80
N GLY A 134 -3.94 8.82 -4.60
CA GLY A 134 -2.92 7.79 -4.55
C GLY A 134 -1.92 8.02 -3.42
N CYS A 135 -0.88 7.19 -3.39
CA CYS A 135 0.24 7.32 -2.46
C CYS A 135 1.56 7.28 -3.21
N VAL A 136 2.50 8.15 -2.83
CA VAL A 136 3.85 8.14 -3.40
C VAL A 136 4.57 6.88 -2.94
N GLY A 137 5.06 6.10 -3.89
CA GLY A 137 6.03 5.04 -3.66
C GLY A 137 7.45 5.58 -3.86
N GLU A 138 8.27 5.52 -2.81
CA GLU A 138 9.70 5.74 -2.89
C GLU A 138 10.43 4.41 -3.06
N ILE A 139 11.27 4.29 -4.08
CA ILE A 139 12.06 3.08 -4.32
C ILE A 139 13.16 2.96 -3.25
N VAL A 140 13.02 1.99 -2.35
CA VAL A 140 14.01 1.74 -1.28
C VAL A 140 15.04 0.68 -1.69
N LYS A 141 14.70 -0.18 -2.67
CA LYS A 141 15.61 -1.17 -3.24
C LYS A 141 15.20 -1.47 -4.68
N HIS A 142 16.16 -1.63 -5.57
CA HIS A 142 15.90 -2.10 -6.94
C HIS A 142 17.00 -3.06 -7.42
N GLU A 143 16.64 -3.96 -8.32
CA GLU A 143 17.52 -4.90 -9.00
C GLU A 143 17.13 -4.95 -10.48
N ARG A 144 18.11 -4.68 -11.37
CA ARG A 144 17.91 -4.84 -12.81
C ARG A 144 18.13 -6.31 -13.16
N LEU A 145 17.12 -6.91 -13.77
CA LEU A 145 17.14 -8.28 -14.26
C LEU A 145 17.65 -8.32 -15.71
N VAL A 146 17.80 -9.54 -16.23
CA VAL A 146 17.99 -9.74 -17.68
C VAL A 146 16.79 -9.16 -18.45
N ASP A 147 17.07 -8.55 -19.61
CA ASP A 147 16.12 -7.89 -20.51
C ASP A 147 15.53 -6.55 -20.01
N ASP A 148 16.26 -5.84 -19.15
CA ASP A 148 15.86 -4.55 -18.53
C ASP A 148 14.52 -4.58 -17.80
N ARG A 149 14.15 -5.76 -17.29
CA ARG A 149 13.11 -5.85 -16.27
C ARG A 149 13.69 -5.41 -14.94
N PHE A 150 12.83 -4.93 -14.04
CA PHE A 150 13.25 -4.57 -12.69
C PHE A 150 12.45 -5.35 -11.66
N PHE A 151 13.12 -5.77 -10.60
CA PHE A 151 12.46 -6.06 -9.33
C PHE A 151 12.74 -4.89 -8.39
N LEU A 152 11.72 -4.35 -7.75
CA LEU A 152 11.88 -3.24 -6.81
C LEU A 152 11.03 -3.44 -5.57
N ILE A 153 11.51 -2.86 -4.47
CA ILE A 153 10.78 -2.67 -3.23
C ILE A 153 10.59 -1.17 -3.09
N CYS A 154 9.34 -0.74 -2.95
CA CYS A 154 9.02 0.64 -2.62
C CYS A 154 8.33 0.74 -1.27
N LYS A 155 8.45 1.91 -0.64
CA LYS A 155 7.78 2.27 0.60
C LYS A 155 6.82 3.42 0.31
N GLY A 156 5.57 3.29 0.77
CA GLY A 156 4.60 4.36 0.72
C GLY A 156 5.03 5.55 1.57
N GLN A 157 4.92 6.75 1.03
CA GLN A 157 5.22 8.01 1.71
C GLN A 157 3.92 8.80 1.87
N GLU A 158 3.82 10.01 1.32
CA GLU A 158 2.65 10.86 1.43
C GLU A 158 1.54 10.43 0.46
N ARG A 159 0.29 10.78 0.82
CA ARG A 159 -0.83 10.70 -0.11
C ARG A 159 -0.84 11.94 -1.00
N PHE A 160 -1.40 11.78 -2.19
CA PHE A 160 -1.58 12.86 -3.13
C PHE A 160 -2.95 12.78 -3.80
N ARG A 161 -3.45 13.91 -4.28
CA ARG A 161 -4.63 14.02 -5.13
C ARG A 161 -4.22 14.52 -6.50
N VAL A 162 -4.63 13.81 -7.55
CA VAL A 162 -4.44 14.23 -8.94
C VAL A 162 -5.28 15.47 -9.21
N THR A 163 -4.64 16.51 -9.73
CA THR A 163 -5.33 17.74 -10.15
C THR A 163 -5.50 17.78 -11.66
N ASN A 164 -4.50 17.32 -12.41
CA ASN A 164 -4.52 17.36 -13.86
C ASN A 164 -3.61 16.28 -14.48
N ILE A 165 -4.02 15.67 -15.59
CA ILE A 165 -3.19 14.72 -16.34
C ILE A 165 -2.41 15.49 -17.40
N VAL A 166 -1.11 15.64 -17.18
CA VAL A 166 -0.20 16.36 -18.08
C VAL A 166 0.15 15.54 -19.31
N ARG A 167 0.36 14.23 -19.11
CA ARG A 167 0.86 13.35 -20.17
C ARG A 167 0.36 11.93 -19.97
N THR A 168 -0.01 11.26 -21.07
CA THR A 168 -0.48 9.86 -21.03
C THR A 168 0.48 8.84 -21.62
N LYS A 169 1.48 9.27 -22.41
CA LYS A 169 2.44 8.39 -23.09
C LYS A 169 3.89 8.78 -22.79
N PRO A 170 4.81 7.80 -22.65
CA PRO A 170 4.56 6.36 -22.67
C PRO A 170 3.89 5.84 -21.39
N TYR A 171 3.93 6.61 -20.30
CA TYR A 171 3.26 6.39 -19.03
C TYR A 171 2.58 7.68 -18.56
N LEU A 172 1.65 7.54 -17.60
CA LEU A 172 0.90 8.67 -17.04
C LEU A 172 1.83 9.59 -16.25
N VAL A 173 1.65 10.90 -16.41
CA VAL A 173 2.25 11.95 -15.59
C VAL A 173 1.13 12.92 -15.25
N ALA A 174 1.01 13.25 -13.98
CA ALA A 174 -0.02 14.14 -13.49
C ALA A 174 0.56 15.23 -12.59
N GLU A 175 -0.07 16.38 -12.61
CA GLU A 175 0.05 17.37 -11.55
C GLU A 175 -0.71 16.86 -10.33
N VAL A 176 -0.10 16.99 -9.15
CA VAL A 176 -0.67 16.49 -7.91
C VAL A 176 -0.55 17.53 -6.79
N ASN A 177 -1.51 17.45 -5.86
CA ASN A 177 -1.47 18.16 -4.58
C ASN A 177 -1.27 17.16 -3.45
N TRP A 178 -0.45 17.51 -2.46
CA TRP A 178 -0.26 16.70 -1.27
C TRP A 178 -1.54 16.63 -0.44
N LEU A 179 -1.87 15.43 0.04
CA LEU A 179 -3.08 15.16 0.80
C LEU A 179 -2.76 14.86 2.27
N GLU A 180 -2.99 15.84 3.12
CA GLU A 180 -2.82 15.74 4.57
C GLU A 180 -4.16 15.49 5.27
N ASP A 181 -4.11 14.87 6.45
CA ASP A 181 -5.29 14.74 7.29
C ASP A 181 -5.64 16.11 7.89
N ARG A 182 -6.93 16.44 7.87
CA ARG A 182 -7.45 17.64 8.51
C ARG A 182 -7.33 17.46 10.02
N PRO A 183 -6.98 18.53 10.76
CA PRO A 183 -7.04 18.48 12.21
C PRO A 183 -8.49 18.21 12.62
N SER A 184 -8.75 17.03 13.17
CA SER A 184 -10.03 16.70 13.76
C SER A 184 -10.10 17.33 15.17
N GLY A 185 -11.30 17.68 15.64
CA GLY A 185 -11.51 18.43 16.89
C GLY A 185 -11.20 17.62 18.17
N ASP A 186 -12.04 17.74 19.21
CA ASP A 186 -11.88 17.05 20.50
C ASP A 186 -12.14 15.53 20.46
N GLU A 187 -11.81 14.84 19.36
CA GLU A 187 -11.98 13.40 19.24
C GLU A 187 -10.88 12.63 19.98
N ASP A 188 -11.26 11.59 20.72
CA ASP A 188 -10.31 10.68 21.38
C ASP A 188 -9.72 9.69 20.37
N PHE A 189 -8.73 10.16 19.60
CA PHE A 189 -8.02 9.33 18.63
C PHE A 189 -7.33 8.13 19.28
N GLU A 190 -6.86 8.29 20.51
CA GLU A 190 -6.09 7.27 21.21
C GLU A 190 -7.01 6.14 21.68
N GLY A 191 -8.17 6.49 22.24
CA GLY A 191 -9.23 5.52 22.55
C GLY A 191 -9.70 4.75 21.31
N LEU A 192 -9.96 5.45 20.20
CA LEU A 192 -10.35 4.81 18.95
C LEU A 192 -9.27 3.86 18.40
N ALA A 193 -8.01 4.28 18.41
CA ALA A 193 -6.89 3.44 17.96
C ALA A 193 -6.75 2.19 18.84
N ASN A 194 -6.92 2.31 20.16
CA ASN A 194 -6.89 1.17 21.08
C ASN A 194 -8.04 0.19 20.83
N GLU A 195 -9.26 0.68 20.57
CA GLU A 195 -10.39 -0.17 20.19
C GLU A 195 -10.10 -0.93 18.89
N VAL A 196 -9.59 -0.25 17.86
CA VAL A 196 -9.23 -0.87 16.57
C VAL A 196 -8.16 -1.94 16.76
N GLU A 197 -7.13 -1.68 17.58
CA GLU A 197 -6.10 -2.66 17.89
C GLU A 197 -6.68 -3.93 18.54
N ILE A 198 -7.61 -3.79 19.48
CA ILE A 198 -8.28 -4.93 20.12
C ILE A 198 -9.02 -5.78 19.09
N TYR A 199 -9.85 -5.16 18.23
CA TYR A 199 -10.56 -5.86 17.17
C TYR A 199 -9.61 -6.57 16.20
N MET A 200 -8.51 -5.91 15.82
CA MET A 200 -7.51 -6.50 14.93
C MET A 200 -6.83 -7.73 15.56
N LYS A 201 -6.48 -7.67 16.85
CA LYS A 201 -5.93 -8.81 17.60
C LYS A 201 -6.91 -9.98 17.65
N ASP A 202 -8.19 -9.71 17.89
CA ASP A 202 -9.22 -10.75 17.92
C ASP A 202 -9.44 -11.40 16.56
N VAL A 203 -9.46 -10.62 15.48
CA VAL A 203 -9.54 -11.12 14.10
C VAL A 203 -8.33 -12.02 13.78
N ILE A 204 -7.11 -11.59 14.12
CA ILE A 204 -5.88 -12.38 13.90
C ILE A 204 -5.95 -13.70 14.70
N ARG A 205 -6.33 -13.64 15.98
CA ARG A 205 -6.44 -14.82 16.85
C ARG A 205 -7.41 -15.83 16.28
N LEU A 206 -8.60 -15.38 15.89
CA LEU A 206 -9.65 -16.24 15.38
C LEU A 206 -9.32 -16.83 14.00
N SER A 207 -8.74 -16.02 13.11
CA SER A 207 -8.24 -16.50 11.82
C SER A 207 -7.17 -17.58 12.01
N ASN A 208 -6.18 -17.36 12.88
CA ASN A 208 -5.14 -18.36 13.14
C ASN A 208 -5.71 -19.69 13.65
N ARG A 209 -6.69 -19.63 14.57
CA ARG A 209 -7.39 -20.81 15.07
C ARG A 209 -8.11 -21.57 13.95
N LEU A 210 -8.83 -20.85 13.08
CA LEU A 210 -9.52 -21.44 11.93
C LEU A 210 -8.55 -22.10 10.94
N ASN A 211 -7.38 -21.51 10.73
CA ASN A 211 -6.34 -22.02 9.83
C ASN A 211 -5.40 -23.05 10.49
N GLY A 212 -5.63 -23.45 11.75
CA GLY A 212 -4.79 -24.42 12.47
C GLY A 212 -3.36 -23.93 12.74
N LYS A 213 -3.13 -22.62 12.70
CA LYS A 213 -1.84 -22.01 13.05
C LYS A 213 -1.73 -21.92 14.57
N PRO A 214 -0.53 -22.16 15.14
CA PRO A 214 -0.35 -22.05 16.59
C PRO A 214 -0.69 -20.65 17.06
N GLU A 215 -1.38 -20.57 18.20
CA GLU A 215 -1.69 -19.30 18.84
C GLU A 215 -0.38 -18.64 19.27
N LYS A 216 0.01 -17.60 18.53
CA LYS A 216 1.08 -16.70 18.95
C LYS A 216 0.40 -15.49 19.56
N GLU A 217 0.90 -15.03 20.71
CA GLU A 217 0.50 -13.73 21.23
C GLU A 217 0.64 -12.69 20.13
N ALA A 218 -0.46 -12.02 19.82
CA ALA A 218 -0.43 -10.91 18.88
C ALA A 218 0.49 -9.86 19.48
N GLN A 219 1.66 -9.72 18.87
CA GLN A 219 2.65 -8.69 19.22
C GLN A 219 1.92 -7.34 19.26
N ASP A 220 2.39 -6.40 20.09
CA ASP A 220 1.92 -5.01 20.04
C ASP A 220 1.91 -4.54 18.57
N LEU A 221 0.70 -4.33 18.04
CA LEU A 221 0.48 -4.06 16.63
C LEU A 221 0.74 -2.58 16.34
N ARG A 222 0.51 -1.73 17.36
CA ARG A 222 0.76 -0.30 17.26
C ARG A 222 2.25 -0.01 17.22
N ARG A 223 3.11 -0.76 17.93
CA ARG A 223 4.59 -0.54 17.90
C ARG A 223 4.99 0.92 18.13
N ASN A 224 4.29 1.64 19.02
CA ASN A 224 4.44 3.08 19.25
C ASN A 224 4.01 3.99 18.08
N LEU A 225 3.17 3.52 17.16
CA LEU A 225 2.55 4.35 16.14
C LEU A 225 1.48 5.25 16.77
N PHE A 226 1.54 6.53 16.41
CA PHE A 226 0.45 7.47 16.63
C PHE A 226 -0.81 7.03 15.86
N PRO A 227 -2.02 7.48 16.28
CA PRO A 227 -3.28 7.07 15.67
C PRO A 227 -3.34 7.21 14.15
N THR A 228 -2.81 8.29 13.59
CA THR A 228 -2.83 8.53 12.13
C THR A 228 -2.00 7.48 11.36
N PRO A 229 -0.67 7.31 11.60
CA PRO A 229 0.08 6.22 10.99
C PRO A 229 -0.50 4.82 11.26
N PHE A 230 -1.06 4.59 12.45
CA PHE A 230 -1.68 3.32 12.79
C PHE A 230 -2.90 3.02 11.91
N SER A 231 -3.75 4.01 11.65
CA SER A 231 -4.89 3.85 10.73
C SER A 231 -4.44 3.46 9.32
N PHE A 232 -3.41 4.10 8.76
CA PHE A 232 -2.87 3.69 7.46
C PHE A 232 -2.32 2.27 7.46
N PHE A 233 -1.67 1.86 8.55
CA PHE A 233 -1.24 0.47 8.72
C PHE A 233 -2.43 -0.48 8.71
N VAL A 234 -3.47 -0.22 9.51
CA VAL A 234 -4.67 -1.06 9.57
C VAL A 234 -5.35 -1.16 8.20
N GLY A 235 -5.59 -0.03 7.52
CA GLY A 235 -6.15 -0.01 6.17
C GLY A 235 -5.33 -0.83 5.15
N SER A 236 -4.00 -0.84 5.28
CA SER A 236 -3.13 -1.65 4.42
C SER A 236 -3.32 -3.18 4.60
N THR A 237 -3.90 -3.61 5.73
CA THR A 237 -4.07 -5.03 6.06
C THR A 237 -5.35 -5.66 5.51
N PHE A 238 -6.26 -4.88 4.92
CA PHE A 238 -7.53 -5.37 4.38
C PHE A 238 -7.36 -6.05 3.01
N GLU A 239 -6.72 -7.23 3.01
CA GLU A 239 -6.43 -8.02 1.81
C GLU A 239 -7.71 -8.38 1.05
N GLY A 240 -7.66 -8.30 -0.28
CA GLY A 240 -8.78 -8.66 -1.15
C GLY A 240 -9.93 -7.63 -1.19
N ALA A 241 -9.80 -6.49 -0.48
CA ALA A 241 -10.81 -5.44 -0.46
C ALA A 241 -10.26 -4.09 -0.99
N PRO A 242 -9.72 -4.02 -2.23
CA PRO A 242 -9.05 -2.82 -2.74
C PRO A 242 -9.96 -1.58 -2.79
N ARG A 243 -11.28 -1.76 -2.96
CA ARG A 243 -12.24 -0.65 -2.92
C ARG A 243 -12.42 -0.07 -1.52
N GLU A 244 -12.43 -0.92 -0.50
CA GLU A 244 -12.48 -0.47 0.89
C GLU A 244 -11.16 0.19 1.28
N GLN A 245 -10.04 -0.38 0.85
CA GLN A 245 -8.72 0.24 0.99
C GLN A 245 -8.66 1.63 0.34
N GLN A 246 -9.20 1.78 -0.87
CA GLN A 246 -9.23 3.06 -1.56
C GLN A 246 -10.09 4.07 -0.80
N ALA A 247 -11.26 3.66 -0.33
CA ALA A 247 -12.13 4.51 0.48
C ALA A 247 -11.44 4.97 1.78
N LEU A 248 -10.65 4.11 2.43
CA LEU A 248 -9.87 4.47 3.63
C LEU A 248 -8.71 5.43 3.32
N LEU A 249 -8.03 5.22 2.18
CA LEU A 249 -6.94 6.10 1.73
C LEU A 249 -7.45 7.52 1.44
N GLU A 250 -8.66 7.63 0.90
CA GLU A 250 -9.32 8.89 0.54
C GLU A 250 -9.87 9.68 1.74
N LEU A 251 -10.08 9.07 2.90
CA LEU A 251 -10.54 9.78 4.09
C LEU A 251 -9.47 10.76 4.56
N GLU A 252 -9.83 12.03 4.74
CA GLU A 252 -8.96 13.11 5.23
C GLU A 252 -9.11 13.34 6.74
N ASP A 253 -9.79 12.43 7.45
CA ASP A 253 -10.02 12.48 8.89
C ASP A 253 -9.62 11.14 9.53
N THR A 254 -8.62 11.19 10.42
CA THR A 254 -8.09 10.02 11.12
C THR A 254 -9.15 9.30 11.93
N ALA A 255 -10.02 10.04 12.64
CA ALA A 255 -11.05 9.39 13.45
C ALA A 255 -12.12 8.75 12.58
N ALA A 256 -12.51 9.40 11.48
CA ALA A 256 -13.42 8.79 10.50
C ALA A 256 -12.82 7.50 9.93
N ARG A 257 -11.52 7.49 9.63
CA ARG A 257 -10.79 6.31 9.16
C ARG A 257 -10.79 5.18 10.20
N LEU A 258 -10.40 5.48 11.44
CA LEU A 258 -10.39 4.51 12.55
C LEU A 258 -11.80 3.95 12.85
N LYS A 259 -12.85 4.79 12.82
CA LYS A 259 -14.23 4.35 13.02
C LYS A 259 -14.68 3.38 11.92
N ARG A 260 -14.31 3.67 10.67
CA ARG A 260 -14.62 2.81 9.52
C ARG A 260 -13.85 1.49 9.59
N GLU A 261 -12.57 1.53 9.93
CA GLU A 261 -11.74 0.33 10.16
C GLU A 261 -12.30 -0.54 11.28
N LYS A 262 -12.71 0.07 12.40
CA LYS A 262 -13.36 -0.64 13.51
C LYS A 262 -14.59 -1.40 13.06
N GLU A 263 -15.46 -0.75 12.28
CA GLU A 263 -16.68 -1.38 11.78
C GLU A 263 -16.38 -2.54 10.82
N THR A 264 -15.41 -2.36 9.91
CA THR A 264 -14.95 -3.42 9.00
C THR A 264 -14.37 -4.62 9.75
N LEU A 265 -13.54 -4.37 10.78
CA LEU A 265 -12.98 -5.42 11.62
C LEU A 265 -14.05 -6.14 12.46
N ARG A 266 -15.02 -5.39 13.02
CA ARG A 266 -16.15 -5.96 13.76
C ARG A 266 -16.97 -6.90 12.89
N ASN A 267 -17.29 -6.50 11.66
CA ASN A 267 -18.03 -7.32 10.71
C ASN A 267 -17.24 -8.59 10.33
N THR A 268 -15.92 -8.44 10.14
CA THR A 268 -15.02 -9.58 9.91
C THR A 268 -15.04 -10.54 11.10
N LEU A 269 -14.95 -10.03 12.32
CA LEU A 269 -14.96 -10.83 13.54
C LEU A 269 -16.28 -11.59 13.71
N ASN A 270 -17.42 -10.95 13.43
CA ASN A 270 -18.73 -11.60 13.45
C ASN A 270 -18.79 -12.78 12.46
N TYR A 271 -18.30 -12.58 11.23
CA TYR A 271 -18.23 -13.62 10.22
C TYR A 271 -17.33 -14.79 10.64
N LEU A 272 -16.11 -14.50 11.11
CA LEU A 272 -15.17 -15.52 11.57
C LEU A 272 -15.69 -16.29 12.79
N SER A 273 -16.44 -15.62 13.68
CA SER A 273 -17.05 -16.26 14.85
C SER A 273 -18.13 -17.26 14.43
N ALA A 274 -18.97 -16.88 13.46
CA ALA A 274 -19.94 -17.80 12.86
C ALA A 274 -19.24 -18.98 12.16
N ALA A 275 -18.19 -18.72 11.39
CA ALA A 275 -17.42 -19.77 10.71
C ALA A 275 -16.76 -20.75 11.69
N SER A 276 -16.22 -20.25 12.80
CA SER A 276 -15.65 -21.08 13.88
C SER A 276 -16.70 -21.97 14.52
N ALA A 277 -17.88 -21.44 14.84
CA ALA A 277 -18.95 -22.23 15.44
C ALA A 277 -19.40 -23.39 14.52
N VAL A 278 -19.47 -23.16 13.21
CA VAL A 278 -19.80 -24.22 12.23
C VAL A 278 -18.71 -25.30 12.20
N LYS A 279 -17.42 -24.91 12.22
CA LYS A 279 -16.30 -25.85 12.22
C LYS A 279 -16.27 -26.73 13.47
N ASP A 280 -16.63 -26.16 14.63
CA ASP A 280 -16.67 -26.89 15.90
C ASP A 280 -17.82 -27.93 15.92
N VAL A 281 -18.93 -27.65 15.21
CA VAL A 281 -20.08 -28.58 15.09
C VAL A 281 -19.83 -29.68 14.06
N PHE A 282 -19.10 -29.40 12.98
CA PHE A 282 -18.79 -30.36 11.91
C PHE A 282 -17.27 -30.54 11.74
N PRO A 283 -16.60 -31.28 12.65
CA PRO A 283 -15.18 -31.54 12.51
C PRO A 283 -14.93 -32.37 11.24
N SER A 284 -14.22 -31.80 10.27
CA SER A 284 -13.77 -32.50 9.08
C SER A 284 -12.90 -33.69 9.49
N SER A 285 -13.44 -34.90 9.30
CA SER A 285 -12.82 -36.19 9.61
C SER A 285 -11.62 -36.51 8.73
#